data_AF-A0A3N7EV19-F1
#
_entry.id   AF-A0A3N7EV19-F1
#
_cell.length_a   1.000
_cell.length_b   1.000
_cell.length_c   1.000
_cell.angle_alpha   90.00
_cell.angle_beta   90.00
_cell.angle_gamma   90.00
#
_symmetry.space_group_name_H-M   'P 1'
#
loop_
_entity.id
_entity.type
_entity.pdbx_description
1 polymer ?
#
loop_
_entity_poly.entity_id
_entity_poly.type
_entity_poly.pdbx_seq_one_letter_code
_entity_poly.pdbx_strand_id
1 'polypeptide(L)'
;MSAKWRALQHRHRYTYSAVIFPSSFTDTLLSQSLLPLNPNFSLFFTQLKTLISLNSIYSQVNHSKNLASSFTKLLSLIHTENDTPILQTACRFYVEVLFLENSVPLHRTLISGLSKVSNKDRQVLIVECFRDLCEEYKKWSNRKRFCLSRVALSIMGMPKLGFLISVVGDCAVLIGWDVVLGLDSVFSEIEDLGGRPSPVVMEQCQESLSCLYYLIQRFPGTFKCFEEVGFMERVLGVLVSV
;
A
#
# COMPACT_ATOMS: atom_id res chain seq x y z
N MET A 1 -25.91 1.47 -21.70
CA MET A 1 -26.23 1.77 -20.28
C MET A 1 -25.14 1.37 -19.28
N SER A 2 -24.46 0.24 -19.45
CA SER A 2 -23.38 -0.24 -18.55
C SER A 2 -22.20 0.74 -18.37
N ALA A 3 -21.71 1.37 -19.44
CA ALA A 3 -20.54 2.28 -19.36
C ALA A 3 -20.82 3.56 -18.54
N LYS A 4 -22.04 4.12 -18.64
CA LYS A 4 -22.45 5.31 -17.89
C LYS A 4 -22.61 5.01 -16.39
N TRP A 5 -23.12 3.81 -16.06
CA TRP A 5 -23.20 3.30 -14.68
C TRP A 5 -21.82 3.01 -14.10
N ARG A 6 -20.92 2.37 -14.86
CA ARG A 6 -19.52 2.17 -14.47
C ARG A 6 -18.78 3.49 -14.25
N ALA A 7 -18.95 4.47 -15.14
CA ALA A 7 -18.39 5.81 -14.96
C ALA A 7 -18.93 6.52 -13.72
N LEU A 8 -20.22 6.35 -13.41
CA LEU A 8 -20.84 6.91 -12.21
C LEU A 8 -20.32 6.23 -10.93
N GLN A 9 -20.19 4.90 -10.93
CA GLN A 9 -19.63 4.12 -9.82
C GLN A 9 -18.15 4.45 -9.58
N HIS A 10 -17.34 4.54 -10.65
CA HIS A 10 -15.96 5.03 -10.56
C HIS A 10 -15.93 6.43 -9.95
N ARG A 11 -16.79 7.35 -10.44
CA ARG A 11 -16.90 8.69 -9.86
C ARG A 11 -17.26 8.62 -8.38
N HIS A 12 -18.25 7.83 -7.96
CA HIS A 12 -18.62 7.71 -6.55
C HIS A 12 -17.47 7.14 -5.69
N ARG A 13 -16.78 6.09 -6.14
CA ARG A 13 -15.60 5.51 -5.48
C ARG A 13 -14.46 6.52 -5.29
N TYR A 14 -14.25 7.40 -6.26
CA TYR A 14 -13.24 8.46 -6.20
C TYR A 14 -13.77 9.81 -5.68
N THR A 15 -15.00 9.87 -5.16
CA THR A 15 -15.58 11.12 -4.62
C THR A 15 -16.02 10.99 -3.15
N TYR A 16 -16.46 9.81 -2.69
CA TYR A 16 -17.14 9.69 -1.39
C TYR A 16 -16.41 8.86 -0.32
N SER A 17 -15.44 8.02 -0.65
CA SER A 17 -14.70 7.23 0.33
C SER A 17 -13.29 7.78 0.53
N ALA A 18 -13.10 8.57 1.60
CA ALA A 18 -11.78 8.96 2.07
C ALA A 18 -10.97 7.75 2.54
N VAL A 19 -9.64 7.91 2.59
CA VAL A 19 -8.75 6.95 3.25
C VAL A 19 -9.13 6.83 4.71
N ILE A 20 -9.30 5.58 5.16
CA ILE A 20 -9.66 5.26 6.54
C ILE A 20 -8.37 5.01 7.31
N PHE A 21 -8.10 5.86 8.31
CA PHE A 21 -6.95 5.71 9.20
C PHE A 21 -7.37 4.93 10.45
N PRO A 22 -6.77 3.76 10.72
CA PRO A 22 -7.04 3.00 11.94
C PRO A 22 -6.69 3.79 13.21
N SER A 23 -7.39 3.53 14.31
CA SER A 23 -7.08 4.16 15.60
C SER A 23 -5.64 3.90 16.03
N SER A 24 -5.12 2.69 15.81
CA SER A 24 -3.72 2.35 16.07
C SER A 24 -2.73 3.27 15.35
N PHE A 25 -3.05 3.69 14.12
CA PHE A 25 -2.24 4.62 13.33
C PHE A 25 -2.30 6.03 13.94
N THR A 26 -3.50 6.51 14.27
CA THR A 26 -3.70 7.85 14.82
C THR A 26 -3.13 7.99 16.24
N ASP A 27 -3.28 6.97 17.07
CA ASP A 27 -2.80 6.97 18.45
C ASP A 27 -1.28 7.01 18.50
N THR A 28 -0.61 6.17 17.68
CA THR A 28 0.85 6.17 17.55
C THR A 28 1.36 7.51 17.02
N LEU A 29 0.66 8.11 16.05
CA LEU A 29 1.01 9.42 15.50
C LEU A 29 0.88 10.52 16.55
N LEU A 30 -0.17 10.49 17.36
CA LEU A 30 -0.38 11.44 18.45
C LEU A 30 0.77 11.35 19.45
N SER A 31 1.13 10.15 19.90
CA SER A 31 2.27 9.93 20.81
C SER A 31 3.58 10.48 20.24
N GLN A 32 3.86 10.25 18.96
CA GLN A 32 5.09 10.73 18.33
C GLN A 32 5.13 12.25 18.15
N SER A 33 3.96 12.86 17.91
CA SER A 33 3.85 14.29 17.69
C SER A 33 4.00 15.16 18.93
N LEU A 34 3.94 14.55 20.12
CA LEU A 34 4.11 15.22 21.42
C LEU A 34 5.59 15.38 21.82
N LEU A 35 6.51 14.74 21.10
CA LEU A 35 7.94 14.89 21.33
C LEU A 35 8.43 16.26 20.85
N PRO A 36 9.43 16.88 21.52
CA PRO A 36 10.07 18.09 21.03
C PRO A 36 10.86 17.74 19.76
N LEU A 37 10.21 17.94 18.61
CA LEU A 37 10.71 17.58 17.30
C LEU A 37 11.41 18.75 16.64
N ASN A 38 12.48 18.47 15.88
CA ASN A 38 13.06 19.44 14.96
C ASN A 38 11.96 19.97 14.00
N PRO A 39 11.95 21.27 13.65
CA PRO A 39 10.93 21.90 12.81
C PRO A 39 10.56 21.13 11.54
N ASN A 40 11.51 20.42 10.92
CA ASN A 40 11.26 19.64 9.71
C ASN A 40 10.37 18.41 9.96
N PHE A 41 10.59 17.70 11.08
CA PHE A 41 9.72 16.61 11.49
C PHE A 41 8.33 17.13 11.86
N SER A 42 8.28 18.25 12.59
CA SER A 42 7.02 18.91 12.94
C SER A 42 6.19 19.26 11.70
N LEU A 43 6.84 19.77 10.64
CA LEU A 43 6.16 20.03 9.37
C LEU A 43 5.58 18.74 8.76
N PHE A 44 6.36 17.66 8.67
CA PHE A 44 5.89 16.39 8.14
C PHE A 44 4.67 15.86 8.91
N PHE A 45 4.77 15.76 10.24
CA PHE A 45 3.70 15.25 11.07
C PHE A 45 2.45 16.15 11.05
N THR A 46 2.63 17.47 10.92
CA THR A 46 1.51 18.40 10.73
C THR A 46 0.79 18.11 9.42
N GLN A 47 1.52 17.95 8.31
CA GLN A 47 0.92 17.60 7.02
C GLN A 47 0.18 16.25 7.09
N LEU A 48 0.73 15.27 7.82
CA LEU A 48 0.11 13.96 8.01
C LEU A 48 -1.17 14.05 8.86
N LYS A 49 -1.15 14.80 9.97
CA LYS A 49 -2.34 15.08 10.79
C LYS A 49 -3.43 15.76 9.98
N THR A 50 -3.07 16.76 9.16
CA THR A 50 -4.02 17.40 8.26
C THR A 50 -4.61 16.38 7.29
N LEU A 51 -3.81 15.51 6.66
CA LEU A 51 -4.32 14.45 5.78
C LEU A 51 -5.37 13.57 6.47
N ILE A 52 -5.13 13.18 7.72
CA ILE A 52 -6.03 12.32 8.51
C ILE A 52 -7.34 13.02 8.83
N SER A 53 -7.28 14.33 9.13
CA SER A 53 -8.48 15.13 9.44
C SER A 53 -9.42 15.35 8.24
N LEU A 54 -8.93 15.11 7.01
CA LEU A 54 -9.71 15.32 5.79
C LEU A 54 -10.70 14.17 5.55
N ASN A 55 -11.96 14.53 5.35
CA ASN A 55 -13.08 13.61 5.23
C ASN A 55 -13.50 13.28 3.78
N SER A 56 -12.81 13.81 2.78
CA SER A 56 -13.08 13.50 1.37
C SER A 56 -11.81 13.14 0.63
N ILE A 57 -11.90 12.14 -0.25
CA ILE A 57 -10.76 11.70 -1.06
C ILE A 57 -10.24 12.81 -1.98
N TYR A 58 -11.10 13.70 -2.48
CA TYR A 58 -10.68 14.86 -3.27
C TYR A 58 -9.74 15.77 -2.48
N SER A 59 -10.11 16.11 -1.25
CA SER A 59 -9.27 16.92 -0.38
C SER A 59 -7.96 16.21 0.00
N GLN A 60 -8.01 14.91 0.29
CA GLN A 60 -6.83 14.10 0.58
C GLN A 60 -5.88 14.01 -0.62
N VAL A 61 -6.40 13.82 -1.83
CA VAL A 61 -5.59 13.82 -3.07
C VAL A 61 -4.93 15.17 -3.26
N ASN A 62 -5.66 16.28 -3.09
CA ASN A 62 -5.07 17.61 -3.23
C ASN A 62 -3.95 17.86 -2.20
N HIS A 63 -4.20 17.46 -0.94
CA HIS A 63 -3.26 17.62 0.17
C HIS A 63 -2.06 16.65 0.12
N SER A 64 -2.18 15.50 -0.54
CA SER A 64 -1.11 14.51 -0.67
C SER A 64 0.18 15.07 -1.27
N LYS A 65 0.08 16.12 -2.09
CA LYS A 65 1.25 16.84 -2.65
C LYS A 65 2.06 17.54 -1.55
N ASN A 66 1.38 18.13 -0.57
CA ASN A 66 2.03 18.79 0.56
C ASN A 66 2.73 17.77 1.45
N LEU A 67 2.08 16.63 1.72
CA LEU A 67 2.68 15.53 2.47
C LEU A 67 3.90 14.93 1.74
N ALA A 68 3.80 14.68 0.44
CA ALA A 68 4.93 14.17 -0.35
C ALA A 68 6.11 15.16 -0.40
N SER A 69 5.80 16.47 -0.52
CA SER A 69 6.81 17.53 -0.50
C SER A 69 7.50 17.64 0.87
N SER A 70 6.73 17.66 1.97
CA SER A 70 7.31 17.72 3.32
C SER A 70 8.15 16.48 3.63
N PHE A 71 7.73 15.29 3.21
CA PHE A 71 8.50 14.06 3.35
C PHE A 71 9.81 14.09 2.56
N THR A 72 9.78 14.55 1.30
CA THR A 72 11.00 14.66 0.50
C THR A 72 12.00 15.65 1.11
N LYS A 73 11.49 16.79 1.63
CA LYS A 73 12.30 17.78 2.37
C LYS A 73 12.89 17.18 3.65
N LEU A 74 12.10 16.43 4.39
CA LEU A 74 12.52 15.73 5.61
C LEU A 74 13.74 14.83 5.30
N LEU A 75 13.64 14.01 4.26
CA LEU A 75 14.72 13.10 3.86
C LEU A 75 15.99 13.82 3.39
N SER A 76 15.87 15.02 2.81
CA SER A 76 17.02 15.80 2.34
C SER A 76 17.77 16.55 3.44
N LEU A 77 17.10 16.91 4.54
CA LEU A 77 17.64 17.83 5.55
C LEU A 77 18.23 17.12 6.76
N ILE A 78 17.90 15.85 6.98
CA ILE A 78 18.40 15.10 8.13
C ILE A 78 19.73 14.47 7.73
N HIS A 79 20.79 14.84 8.45
CA HIS A 79 22.15 14.32 8.27
C HIS A 79 22.72 13.65 9.53
N THR A 80 21.99 13.70 10.64
CA THR A 80 22.44 13.34 11.99
C THR A 80 21.94 11.96 12.43
N GLU A 81 22.83 11.15 13.00
CA GLU A 81 22.50 9.79 13.50
C GLU A 81 21.45 9.80 14.62
N ASN A 82 21.42 10.86 15.43
CA ASN A 82 20.47 11.02 16.54
C ASN A 82 19.00 11.10 16.09
N ASP A 83 18.74 11.51 14.85
CA ASP A 83 17.37 11.65 14.30
C ASP A 83 16.89 10.39 13.57
N THR A 84 17.74 9.36 13.46
CA THR A 84 17.46 8.10 12.77
C THR A 84 16.18 7.39 13.25
N PRO A 85 15.89 7.21 14.56
CA PRO A 85 14.69 6.50 14.98
C PRO A 85 13.41 7.25 14.59
N ILE A 86 13.40 8.58 14.74
CA ILE A 86 12.26 9.42 14.37
C ILE A 86 12.07 9.41 12.85
N LEU A 87 13.15 9.38 12.09
CA LEU A 87 13.11 9.27 10.65
C LEU A 87 12.56 7.92 10.20
N GLN A 88 12.97 6.81 10.83
CA GLN A 88 12.41 5.50 10.57
C GLN A 88 10.90 5.49 10.85
N THR A 89 10.45 6.09 11.95
CA THR A 89 9.02 6.27 12.24
C THR A 89 8.30 7.08 11.16
N ALA A 90 8.89 8.17 10.69
CA ALA A 90 8.32 9.01 9.63
C ALA A 90 8.23 8.26 8.28
N CYS A 91 9.28 7.51 7.91
CA CYS A 91 9.30 6.65 6.73
C CYS A 91 8.20 5.59 6.81
N ARG A 92 8.09 4.92 7.95
CA ARG A 92 7.07 3.90 8.20
C ARG A 92 5.66 4.48 8.06
N PHE A 93 5.36 5.60 8.71
CA PHE A 93 4.06 6.27 8.56
C PHE A 93 3.76 6.63 7.11
N TYR A 94 4.74 7.18 6.38
CA TYR A 94 4.54 7.59 4.99
C TYR A 94 4.25 6.40 4.06
N VAL A 95 5.00 5.30 4.23
CA VAL A 95 4.83 4.08 3.44
C VAL A 95 3.52 3.37 3.80
N GLU A 96 3.16 3.31 5.09
CA GLU A 96 1.95 2.66 5.58
C GLU A 96 0.67 3.27 5.00
N VAL A 97 0.65 4.58 4.67
CA VAL A 97 -0.49 5.21 3.98
C VAL A 97 -0.88 4.44 2.70
N LEU A 98 0.09 3.85 1.99
CA LEU A 98 -0.18 3.08 0.77
C LEU A 98 -0.99 1.80 1.08
N PHE A 99 -0.79 1.20 2.25
CA PHE A 99 -1.44 -0.06 2.65
C PHE A 99 -2.85 0.14 3.22
N LEU A 100 -3.26 1.39 3.45
CA LEU A 100 -4.57 1.72 4.02
C LEU A 100 -5.71 1.45 3.04
N GLU A 101 -6.91 1.29 3.58
CA GLU A 101 -8.10 1.13 2.75
C GLU A 101 -8.40 2.44 2.00
N ASN A 102 -8.83 2.32 0.74
CA ASN A 102 -9.11 3.46 -0.15
C ASN A 102 -7.91 4.37 -0.48
N SER A 103 -6.68 3.94 -0.20
CA SER A 103 -5.43 4.70 -0.42
C SER A 103 -5.02 4.88 -1.89
N VAL A 104 -5.50 4.04 -2.81
CA VAL A 104 -5.10 4.01 -4.24
C VAL A 104 -5.06 5.39 -4.91
N PRO A 105 -6.05 6.28 -4.71
CA PRO A 105 -6.03 7.60 -5.34
C PRO A 105 -4.82 8.46 -4.91
N LEU A 106 -4.23 8.18 -3.74
CA LEU A 106 -3.05 8.86 -3.22
C LEU A 106 -1.74 8.25 -3.76
N HIS A 107 -1.75 6.99 -4.20
CA HIS A 107 -0.54 6.22 -4.54
C HIS A 107 0.35 6.96 -5.54
N ARG A 108 -0.23 7.47 -6.63
CA ARG A 108 0.54 8.17 -7.67
C ARG A 108 1.36 9.33 -7.10
N THR A 109 0.79 10.11 -6.19
CA THR A 109 1.49 11.26 -5.58
C THR A 109 2.53 10.81 -4.56
N LEU A 110 2.16 9.87 -3.67
CA LEU A 110 3.03 9.41 -2.61
C LEU A 110 4.24 8.64 -3.15
N ILE A 111 4.00 7.72 -4.08
CA ILE A 111 5.06 6.96 -4.76
C ILE A 111 5.95 7.89 -5.60
N SER A 112 5.38 8.93 -6.22
CA SER A 112 6.18 9.97 -6.90
C SER A 112 7.09 10.71 -5.92
N GLY A 113 6.67 10.93 -4.68
CA GLY A 113 7.54 11.42 -3.59
C GLY A 113 8.71 10.48 -3.32
N LEU A 114 8.44 9.18 -3.16
CA LEU A 114 9.48 8.15 -2.96
C LEU A 114 10.49 8.09 -4.11
N SER A 115 10.04 8.31 -5.34
CA SER A 115 10.91 8.29 -6.54
C SER A 115 12.00 9.36 -6.52
N LYS A 116 11.81 10.44 -5.76
CA LYS A 116 12.73 11.58 -5.69
C LYS A 116 13.85 11.39 -4.67
N VAL A 117 13.81 10.32 -3.90
CA VAL A 117 14.82 10.01 -2.89
C VAL A 117 16.06 9.49 -3.58
N SER A 118 17.13 10.30 -3.59
CA SER A 118 18.41 9.96 -4.24
C SER A 118 19.42 9.31 -3.29
N ASN A 119 19.30 9.55 -1.98
CA ASN A 119 20.23 9.03 -0.98
C ASN A 119 19.97 7.53 -0.75
N LYS A 120 21.02 6.70 -0.93
CA LYS A 120 20.94 5.22 -0.81
C LYS A 120 20.56 4.76 0.60
N ASP A 121 21.10 5.38 1.65
CA ASP A 121 20.79 4.99 3.03
C ASP A 121 19.31 5.22 3.34
N ARG A 122 18.75 6.31 2.77
CA ARG A 122 17.31 6.61 2.88
C ARG A 122 16.46 5.64 2.07
N GLN A 123 16.92 5.22 0.89
CA GLN A 123 16.25 4.17 0.13
C GLN A 123 16.22 2.85 0.90
N VAL A 124 17.33 2.45 1.53
CA VAL A 124 17.41 1.24 2.37
C VAL A 124 16.40 1.31 3.52
N LEU A 125 16.33 2.42 4.25
CA LEU A 125 15.33 2.61 5.31
C LEU A 125 13.88 2.47 4.80
N ILE A 126 13.58 3.04 3.63
CA ILE A 126 12.25 2.91 3.01
C ILE A 126 11.96 1.46 2.63
N VAL A 127 12.96 0.75 2.08
CA VAL A 127 12.87 -0.67 1.72
C VAL A 127 12.58 -1.54 2.94
N GLU A 128 13.31 -1.32 4.03
CA GLU A 128 13.11 -2.02 5.31
C GLU A 128 11.71 -1.78 5.86
N CYS A 129 11.28 -0.50 5.96
CA CYS A 129 9.92 -0.17 6.39
C CYS A 129 8.85 -0.82 5.50
N PHE A 130 9.05 -0.88 4.19
CA PHE A 130 8.09 -1.52 3.28
C PHE A 130 8.01 -3.03 3.52
N ARG A 131 9.15 -3.69 3.71
CA ARG A 131 9.21 -5.13 4.00
C ARG A 131 8.52 -5.47 5.32
N ASP A 132 8.79 -4.70 6.37
CA ASP A 132 8.15 -4.85 7.68
C ASP A 132 6.62 -4.71 7.57
N LEU A 133 6.16 -3.70 6.83
CA LEU A 133 4.73 -3.49 6.59
C LEU A 133 4.10 -4.63 5.77
N CYS A 134 4.81 -5.20 4.79
CA CYS A 134 4.33 -6.39 4.07
C CYS A 134 4.11 -7.58 5.02
N GLU A 135 5.05 -7.85 5.92
CA GLU A 135 4.90 -8.94 6.90
C GLU A 135 3.78 -8.69 7.90
N GLU A 136 3.61 -7.45 8.36
CA GLU A 136 2.53 -7.09 9.28
C GLU A 136 1.16 -7.18 8.63
N TYR A 137 0.98 -6.60 7.44
CA TYR A 137 -0.30 -6.62 6.75
C TYR A 137 -0.66 -8.02 6.23
N LYS A 138 0.32 -8.88 5.93
CA LYS A 138 0.07 -10.30 5.66
C LYS A 138 -0.62 -10.98 6.83
N LYS A 139 -0.23 -10.70 8.07
CA LYS A 139 -0.90 -11.26 9.26
C LYS A 139 -2.36 -10.80 9.39
N TRP A 140 -2.71 -9.69 8.73
CA TRP A 140 -4.06 -9.13 8.69
C TRP A 140 -4.83 -9.46 7.42
N SER A 141 -4.32 -10.33 6.53
CA SER A 141 -4.97 -10.70 5.26
C SER A 141 -6.43 -11.16 5.44
N ASN A 142 -6.74 -11.76 6.59
CA ASN A 142 -8.09 -12.22 6.92
C ASN A 142 -9.07 -11.08 7.24
N ARG A 143 -8.58 -9.86 7.53
CA ARG A 143 -9.38 -8.67 7.86
C ARG A 143 -9.31 -7.58 6.80
N LYS A 144 -8.21 -7.49 6.06
CA LYS A 144 -7.98 -6.52 5.01
C LYS A 144 -7.44 -7.25 3.78
N ARG A 145 -8.30 -7.40 2.76
CA ARG A 145 -7.97 -8.15 1.54
C ARG A 145 -7.21 -7.30 0.55
N PHE A 146 -6.29 -7.91 -0.19
CA PHE A 146 -5.66 -7.32 -1.36
C PHE A 146 -4.94 -5.99 -1.05
N CYS A 147 -4.36 -5.89 0.15
CA CYS A 147 -3.64 -4.68 0.56
C CYS A 147 -2.28 -4.63 -0.12
N LEU A 148 -1.55 -5.75 -0.10
CA LEU A 148 -0.20 -5.85 -0.62
C LEU A 148 -0.23 -5.85 -2.16
N SER A 149 -1.14 -6.63 -2.76
CA SER A 149 -1.29 -6.73 -4.22
C SER A 149 -1.56 -5.37 -4.87
N ARG A 150 -2.40 -4.56 -4.23
CA ARG A 150 -2.77 -3.21 -4.68
C ARG A 150 -1.60 -2.23 -4.65
N VAL A 151 -0.81 -2.26 -3.58
CA VAL A 151 0.40 -1.43 -3.45
C VAL A 151 1.44 -1.86 -4.48
N ALA A 152 1.68 -3.17 -4.60
CA ALA A 152 2.61 -3.74 -5.57
C ALA A 152 2.24 -3.37 -7.01
N LEU A 153 0.98 -3.51 -7.40
CA LEU A 153 0.48 -3.14 -8.72
C LEU A 153 0.69 -1.64 -9.00
N SER A 154 0.45 -0.79 -7.99
CA SER A 154 0.64 0.65 -8.11
C SER A 154 2.12 1.04 -8.31
N ILE A 155 3.03 0.37 -7.62
CA ILE A 155 4.48 0.56 -7.79
C ILE A 155 4.92 0.05 -9.17
N MET A 156 4.51 -1.16 -9.56
CA MET A 156 4.88 -1.75 -10.84
C MET A 156 4.35 -0.96 -12.04
N GLY A 157 3.21 -0.28 -11.89
CA GLY A 157 2.63 0.61 -12.89
C GLY A 157 3.37 1.94 -13.09
N MET A 158 4.41 2.23 -12.29
CA MET A 158 5.18 3.47 -12.38
C MET A 158 6.60 3.22 -12.93
N PRO A 159 6.98 3.86 -14.06
CA PRO A 159 8.18 3.48 -14.83
C PRO A 159 9.53 3.86 -14.20
N LYS A 160 9.57 4.66 -13.11
CA LYS A 160 10.80 5.33 -12.63
C LYS A 160 11.27 4.91 -11.22
N LEU A 161 10.86 3.75 -10.73
CA LEU A 161 11.00 3.41 -9.30
C LEU A 161 11.98 2.29 -9.01
N GLY A 162 13.12 2.22 -9.72
CA GLY A 162 14.05 1.09 -9.70
C GLY A 162 14.21 0.36 -8.36
N PHE A 163 14.47 1.09 -7.27
CA PHE A 163 14.62 0.50 -5.93
C PHE A 163 13.30 -0.03 -5.33
N LEU A 164 12.15 0.62 -5.52
CA LEU A 164 10.87 0.07 -5.03
C LEU A 164 10.45 -1.18 -5.80
N ILE A 165 10.82 -1.27 -7.08
CA ILE A 165 10.56 -2.46 -7.90
C ILE A 165 11.35 -3.65 -7.36
N SER A 166 12.60 -3.45 -6.93
CA SER A 166 13.35 -4.54 -6.27
C SER A 166 12.70 -4.97 -4.96
N VAL A 167 12.18 -4.04 -4.15
CA VAL A 167 11.43 -4.40 -2.93
C VAL A 167 10.19 -5.23 -3.23
N VAL A 168 9.44 -4.87 -4.27
CA VAL A 168 8.27 -5.65 -4.71
C VAL A 168 8.71 -7.07 -5.11
N GLY A 169 9.86 -7.23 -5.76
CA GLY A 169 10.45 -8.53 -6.06
C GLY A 169 10.80 -9.34 -4.81
N ASP A 170 11.43 -8.70 -3.82
CA ASP A 170 11.78 -9.32 -2.54
C ASP A 170 10.54 -9.76 -1.74
N CYS A 171 9.45 -8.99 -1.84
CA CYS A 171 8.19 -9.26 -1.17
C CYS A 171 7.19 -10.05 -2.05
N ALA A 172 7.59 -10.49 -3.24
CA ALA A 172 6.66 -11.02 -4.26
C ALA A 172 5.84 -12.21 -3.76
N VAL A 173 6.43 -13.06 -2.92
CA VAL A 173 5.74 -14.23 -2.34
C VAL A 173 4.72 -13.80 -1.28
N LEU A 174 5.04 -12.81 -0.43
CA LEU A 174 4.09 -12.26 0.54
C LEU A 174 2.89 -11.62 -0.17
N ILE A 175 3.18 -10.87 -1.25
CA ILE A 175 2.15 -10.26 -2.09
C ILE A 175 1.32 -11.35 -2.79
N GLY A 176 1.94 -12.42 -3.28
CA GLY A 176 1.24 -13.56 -3.85
C GLY A 176 0.29 -14.21 -2.85
N TRP A 177 0.72 -14.40 -1.60
CA TRP A 177 -0.13 -14.92 -0.53
C TRP A 177 -1.32 -14.00 -0.22
N ASP A 178 -1.14 -12.68 -0.24
CA ASP A 178 -2.24 -11.71 -0.09
C ASP A 178 -3.31 -11.87 -1.19
N VAL A 179 -2.89 -12.18 -2.43
CA VAL A 179 -3.83 -12.50 -3.52
C VAL A 179 -4.57 -13.80 -3.27
N VAL A 180 -3.84 -14.89 -2.99
CA VAL A 180 -4.44 -16.23 -2.80
C VAL A 180 -5.42 -16.23 -1.62
N LEU A 181 -4.98 -15.77 -0.45
CA LEU A 181 -5.82 -15.72 0.75
C LEU A 181 -7.00 -14.76 0.60
N GLY A 182 -6.81 -13.65 -0.12
CA GLY A 182 -7.88 -12.71 -0.42
C GLY A 182 -8.96 -13.31 -1.31
N LEU A 183 -8.57 -14.08 -2.34
CA LEU A 183 -9.50 -14.78 -3.23
C LEU A 183 -10.20 -15.93 -2.50
N ASP A 184 -9.48 -16.77 -1.76
CA ASP A 184 -10.04 -17.82 -0.91
C ASP A 184 -11.13 -17.27 0.00
N SER A 185 -10.86 -16.13 0.66
CA SER A 185 -11.84 -15.49 1.53
C SER A 185 -13.09 -15.02 0.79
N VAL A 186 -12.99 -14.61 -0.47
CA VAL A 186 -14.16 -14.22 -1.27
C VAL A 186 -14.93 -15.47 -1.70
N PHE A 187 -14.25 -16.56 -2.04
CA PHE A 187 -14.90 -17.84 -2.35
C PHE A 187 -15.67 -18.40 -1.17
N SER A 188 -15.08 -18.45 0.02
CA SER A 188 -15.77 -18.89 1.22
C SER A 188 -16.99 -18.02 1.52
N GLU A 189 -16.93 -16.70 1.31
CA GLU A 189 -18.11 -15.83 1.44
C GLU A 189 -19.24 -16.20 0.46
N ILE A 190 -18.91 -16.64 -0.76
CA ILE A 190 -19.90 -17.07 -1.74
C ILE A 190 -20.52 -18.41 -1.33
N GLU A 191 -19.69 -19.39 -0.96
CA GLU A 191 -20.14 -20.74 -0.61
C GLU A 191 -20.92 -20.77 0.71
N ASP A 192 -20.40 -20.13 1.76
CA ASP A 192 -20.95 -20.21 3.12
C ASP A 192 -22.18 -19.33 3.30
N LEU A 193 -22.20 -18.14 2.67
CA LEU A 193 -23.27 -17.15 2.87
C LEU A 193 -24.24 -17.09 1.68
N GLY A 194 -23.97 -17.81 0.58
CA GLY A 194 -24.72 -17.69 -0.68
C GLY A 194 -24.68 -16.27 -1.27
N GLY A 195 -23.72 -15.46 -0.84
CA GLY A 195 -23.65 -14.03 -1.12
C GLY A 195 -23.06 -13.75 -2.49
N ARG A 196 -23.64 -12.78 -3.22
CA ARG A 196 -23.01 -12.24 -4.44
C ARG A 196 -21.99 -11.16 -4.05
N PRO A 197 -20.69 -11.30 -4.39
CA PRO A 197 -19.70 -10.27 -4.10
C PRO A 197 -20.09 -8.94 -4.74
N SER A 198 -19.79 -7.85 -4.07
CA SER A 198 -20.06 -6.52 -4.62
C SER A 198 -19.19 -6.27 -5.87
N PRO A 199 -19.63 -5.40 -6.80
CA PRO A 199 -18.82 -5.03 -7.95
C PRO A 199 -17.41 -4.53 -7.57
N VAL A 200 -17.28 -3.84 -6.43
CA VAL A 200 -16.00 -3.33 -5.92
C VAL A 200 -15.07 -4.48 -5.53
N VAL A 201 -15.60 -5.51 -4.87
CA VAL A 201 -14.82 -6.71 -4.50
C VAL A 201 -14.36 -7.44 -5.77
N MET A 202 -15.25 -7.59 -6.76
CA MET A 202 -14.88 -8.22 -8.03
C MET A 202 -13.80 -7.45 -8.80
N GLU A 203 -13.85 -6.12 -8.80
CA GLU A 203 -12.77 -5.28 -9.36
C GLU A 203 -11.44 -5.51 -8.62
N GLN A 204 -11.45 -5.60 -7.29
CA GLN A 204 -10.26 -5.89 -6.49
C GLN A 204 -9.69 -7.29 -6.77
N CYS A 205 -10.54 -8.29 -6.99
CA CYS A 205 -10.11 -9.62 -7.42
C CYS A 205 -9.39 -9.55 -8.77
N GLN A 206 -9.95 -8.84 -9.75
CA GLN A 206 -9.34 -8.69 -11.08
C GLN A 206 -7.99 -7.95 -11.03
N GLU A 207 -7.91 -6.87 -10.27
CA GLU A 207 -6.65 -6.13 -10.07
C GLU A 207 -5.60 -7.01 -9.37
N SER A 208 -6.01 -7.80 -8.38
CA SER A 208 -5.12 -8.70 -7.63
C SER A 208 -4.61 -9.86 -8.48
N LEU A 209 -5.47 -10.46 -9.31
CA LEU A 209 -5.08 -11.47 -10.29
C LEU A 209 -4.11 -10.90 -11.33
N SER A 210 -4.38 -9.68 -11.81
CA SER A 210 -3.46 -8.97 -12.71
C SER A 210 -2.10 -8.73 -12.05
N CYS A 211 -2.08 -8.33 -10.77
CA CYS A 211 -0.87 -8.18 -9.99
C CYS A 211 -0.09 -9.51 -9.90
N LEU A 212 -0.76 -10.60 -9.57
CA LEU A 212 -0.14 -11.92 -9.49
C LEU A 212 0.51 -12.33 -10.82
N TYR A 213 -0.20 -12.12 -11.92
CA TYR A 213 0.35 -12.37 -13.26
C TYR A 213 1.62 -11.54 -13.53
N TYR A 214 1.61 -10.24 -13.21
CA TYR A 214 2.78 -9.39 -13.35
C TYR A 214 3.95 -9.83 -12.45
N LEU A 215 3.68 -10.28 -11.22
CA LEU A 215 4.71 -10.77 -10.32
C LEU A 215 5.39 -12.03 -10.88
N ILE A 216 4.61 -13.00 -11.37
CA ILE A 216 5.13 -14.23 -11.96
C ILE A 216 5.95 -13.91 -13.22
N GLN A 217 5.43 -13.02 -14.08
CA GLN A 217 6.13 -12.62 -15.30
C GLN A 217 7.45 -11.90 -15.00
N ARG A 218 7.46 -11.01 -14.01
CA ARG A 218 8.59 -10.11 -13.72
C ARG A 218 9.64 -10.72 -12.79
N PHE A 219 9.21 -11.57 -11.86
CA PHE A 219 10.06 -12.19 -10.84
C PHE A 219 9.91 -13.71 -10.80
N PRO A 220 10.07 -14.42 -11.94
CA PRO A 220 9.82 -15.86 -12.01
C PRO A 220 10.74 -16.67 -11.08
N GLY A 221 11.97 -16.20 -10.84
CA GLY A 221 12.93 -16.86 -9.96
C GLY A 221 12.48 -16.92 -8.50
N THR A 222 11.73 -15.92 -8.02
CA THR A 222 11.28 -15.85 -6.63
C THR A 222 10.28 -16.96 -6.31
N PHE A 223 9.49 -17.41 -7.28
CA PHE A 223 8.45 -18.43 -7.07
C PHE A 223 8.95 -19.87 -7.25
N LYS A 224 10.08 -20.08 -7.93
CA LYS A 224 10.67 -21.42 -8.13
C LYS A 224 11.09 -22.09 -6.81
N CYS A 225 11.61 -21.31 -5.86
CA CYS A 225 12.02 -21.84 -4.55
C CYS A 225 10.83 -22.19 -3.63
N PHE A 226 9.60 -21.83 -4.01
CA PHE A 226 8.39 -22.06 -3.20
C PHE A 226 7.49 -23.18 -3.75
N GLU A 227 8.00 -23.97 -4.69
CA GLU A 227 7.37 -25.23 -5.12
C GLU A 227 7.14 -26.17 -3.92
N GLU A 228 8.04 -26.16 -2.91
CA GLU A 228 7.93 -26.98 -1.71
C GLU A 228 6.77 -26.60 -0.76
N VAL A 229 6.25 -25.37 -0.85
CA VAL A 229 5.17 -24.87 0.04
C VAL A 229 3.80 -24.95 -0.64
N GLY A 230 3.71 -25.56 -1.82
CA GLY A 230 2.47 -25.68 -2.58
C GLY A 230 1.88 -24.31 -3.01
N PHE A 231 2.67 -23.24 -3.01
CA PHE A 231 2.17 -21.90 -3.36
C PHE A 231 1.59 -21.88 -4.77
N MET A 232 2.32 -22.41 -5.76
CA MET A 232 1.87 -22.49 -7.15
C MET A 232 0.66 -23.41 -7.30
N GLU A 233 0.58 -24.48 -6.51
CA GLU A 233 -0.58 -25.37 -6.48
C GLU A 233 -1.82 -24.65 -5.93
N ARG A 234 -1.67 -23.86 -4.86
CA ARG A 234 -2.75 -23.04 -4.30
C ARG A 234 -3.18 -21.93 -5.24
N VAL A 235 -2.23 -21.29 -5.92
CA VAL A 235 -2.52 -20.31 -6.99
C VAL A 235 -3.34 -20.96 -8.09
N LEU A 236 -2.92 -22.14 -8.58
CA LEU A 236 -3.65 -22.88 -9.61
C LEU A 236 -5.03 -23.33 -9.12
N GLY A 237 -5.14 -23.82 -7.89
CA GLY A 237 -6.41 -24.21 -7.27
C GLY A 237 -7.40 -23.05 -7.25
N VAL A 238 -6.97 -21.89 -6.73
CA VAL A 238 -7.80 -20.68 -6.73
C VAL A 238 -8.17 -20.25 -8.14
N LEU A 239 -7.23 -20.24 -9.08
CA LEU A 239 -7.48 -19.82 -10.47
C LEU A 239 -8.48 -20.73 -11.19
N VAL A 240 -8.47 -22.03 -10.91
CA VAL A 240 -9.39 -23.01 -11.51
C VAL A 240 -10.77 -22.98 -10.85
N SER A 241 -10.86 -22.52 -9.60
CA SER A 241 -12.11 -22.31 -8.89
C SER A 241 -12.87 -21.02 -9.28
N VAL A 242 -12.22 -20.06 -9.95
CA VAL A 242 -12.83 -18.84 -10.53
C VAL A 242 -13.53 -19.14 -11.85
#